data_AF-A0A822BG48-F1
#
_entry.id   AF-A0A822BG48-F1
#
_cell.length_a   1.000
_cell.length_b   1.000
_cell.length_c   1.000
_cell.angle_alpha   90.00
_cell.angle_beta   90.00
_cell.angle_gamma   90.00
#
_symmetry.space_group_name_H-M   'P 1'
#
loop_
_entity.id
_entity.type
_entity.pdbx_description
1 polymer ?
#
loop_
_entity_poly.entity_id
_entity_poly.type
_entity_poly.pdbx_seq_one_letter_code
_entity_poly.pdbx_strand_id
1 'polypeptide(L)' 'MNSNLESFACLWLDRNVNSTEDNIKTQKELRRMINHLRIFDNIDKCEEYIRQITQEKVILIVSGSLGRDFVPR' A
#
# COMPACT_ATOMS: atom_id res chain seq x y z
N MET A 1 6.54 -19.61 22.03
CA MET A 1 5.59 -18.49 21.86
C MET A 1 5.27 -18.41 20.37
N ASN A 2 4.10 -18.89 19.97
CA ASN A 2 3.70 -18.92 18.55
C ASN A 2 3.32 -17.51 18.12
N SER A 3 4.27 -16.79 17.55
CA SER A 3 3.99 -15.58 16.80
C SER A 3 3.43 -16.00 15.44
N ASN A 4 2.14 -16.32 15.38
CA ASN A 4 1.39 -16.32 14.11
C ASN A 4 1.28 -14.87 13.62
N LEU A 5 2.42 -14.25 13.30
CA LEU A 5 2.49 -13.03 12.51
C LEU A 5 2.10 -13.47 11.10
N GLU A 6 0.80 -13.39 10.79
CA GLU A 6 0.38 -13.39 9.39
C GLU A 6 1.17 -12.27 8.69
N SER A 7 2.10 -12.64 7.82
CA SER A 7 2.83 -11.67 7.01
C SER A 7 1.84 -11.05 6.03
N PHE A 8 1.55 -9.76 6.22
CA PHE A 8 0.77 -8.98 5.28
C PHE A 8 1.65 -7.94 4.60
N ALA A 9 1.45 -7.77 3.30
CA ALA A 9 2.01 -6.65 2.55
C ALA A 9 1.04 -5.47 2.67
N CYS A 10 1.53 -4.32 3.12
CA CYS A 10 0.75 -3.09 3.07
C CYS A 10 1.20 -2.26 1.87
N LEU A 11 0.26 -1.98 0.97
CA LEU A 11 0.49 -1.18 -0.22
C LEU A 11 -0.30 0.12 -0.08
N TRP A 12 0.33 1.25 -0.36
CA TRP A 12 -0.35 2.54 -0.44
C TRP A 12 -0.22 3.12 -1.85
N LEU A 13 -1.36 3.22 -2.52
CA LEU A 13 -1.51 3.75 -3.87
C LEU A 13 -2.14 5.16 -3.85
N ASP A 14 -1.33 6.17 -4.12
CA ASP A 14 -1.74 7.58 -4.19
C ASP A 14 -0.85 8.34 -5.17
N ARG A 15 -1.45 9.05 -6.15
CA ARG A 15 -0.70 9.83 -7.16
C ARG A 15 0.25 10.85 -6.53
N ASN A 16 -0.09 11.35 -5.35
CA ASN A 16 0.66 12.36 -4.63
C ASN A 16 1.40 11.77 -3.42
N VAL A 17 1.58 10.45 -3.36
CA VAL A 17 2.16 9.77 -2.17
C VAL A 17 3.47 10.39 -1.71
N ASN A 18 4.28 10.93 -2.63
CA ASN A 18 5.57 11.59 -2.34
C ASN A 18 5.53 13.12 -2.44
N SER A 19 4.38 13.74 -2.70
CA SER A 19 4.30 15.12 -3.16
C SER A 19 3.75 16.11 -2.14
N THR A 20 3.04 15.63 -1.11
CA THR A 20 2.49 16.50 -0.06
C THR A 20 3.19 16.26 1.27
N GLU A 21 3.32 17.31 2.08
CA GLU A 21 3.88 17.21 3.43
C GLU A 21 3.07 16.24 4.30
N ASP A 22 1.74 16.28 4.17
CA ASP A 22 0.83 15.35 4.84
C ASP A 22 1.08 13.89 4.46
N ASN A 23 1.32 13.61 3.17
CA ASN A 23 1.62 12.25 2.73
C ASN A 23 2.99 11.80 3.23
N ILE A 24 4.01 12.66 3.19
CA ILE A 24 5.34 12.36 3.74
C ILE A 24 5.25 12.06 5.25
N LYS A 25 4.46 12.84 6.00
CA LYS A 25 4.23 12.60 7.43
C LYS A 25 3.51 11.29 7.67
N THR A 26 2.46 11.02 6.90
CA THR A 26 1.70 9.77 6.97
C THR A 26 2.57 8.56 6.65
N GLN A 27 3.44 8.64 5.64
CA GLN A 27 4.41 7.59 5.32
C GLN A 27 5.32 7.27 6.51
N LYS A 28 5.82 8.31 7.19
CA LYS A 28 6.68 8.14 8.38
C LYS A 28 5.92 7.40 9.48
N GLU A 29 4.69 7.79 9.77
CA GLU A 29 3.88 7.14 10.81
C GLU A 29 3.50 5.70 10.44
N LEU A 30 3.10 5.44 9.19
CA LEU A 30 2.83 4.08 8.71
C LEU A 30 4.04 3.17 8.83
N ARG A 31 5.24 3.65 8.46
CA ARG A 31 6.49 2.88 8.58
C ARG A 31 6.89 2.55 10.02
N ARG A 32 6.40 3.30 11.01
CA ARG A 32 6.63 3.00 12.44
C ARG A 32 5.80 1.81 12.92
N MET A 33 4.66 1.58 12.28
CA MET A 33 3.69 0.54 12.67
C MET A 33 3.75 -0.70 11.76
N ILE A 34 4.21 -0.53 10.51
CA ILE A 34 4.15 -1.54 9.46
C ILE A 34 5.54 -1.76 8.86
N ASN A 35 6.08 -2.97 9.05
CA ASN A 35 7.42 -3.35 8.57
C ASN A 35 7.51 -3.45 7.04
N HIS A 36 6.42 -3.81 6.36
CA HIS A 36 6.39 -4.08 4.91
C HIS A 36 5.46 -3.11 4.17
N LEU A 37 5.67 -1.81 4.35
CA LEU A 37 4.98 -0.77 3.56
C LEU A 37 5.65 -0.58 2.18
N ARG A 38 4.88 -0.77 1.12
CA ARG A 38 5.23 -0.35 -0.25
C ARG A 38 4.35 0.83 -0.66
N ILE A 39 4.95 1.79 -1.36
CA ILE A 39 4.25 2.98 -1.86
C ILE A 39 4.25 2.98 -3.40
N PHE A 40 3.16 3.44 -3.99
CA PHE A 40 2.99 3.54 -5.43
C PHE A 40 2.30 4.85 -5.78
N ASP A 41 2.84 5.57 -6.76
CA ASP A 41 2.24 6.74 -7.39
C ASP A 41 1.59 6.42 -8.75
N ASN A 42 1.80 5.20 -9.23
CA ASN A 42 1.35 4.70 -10.52
C ASN A 42 0.57 3.39 -10.34
N ILE A 43 -0.62 3.34 -10.95
CA ILE A 43 -1.54 2.20 -10.89
C ILE A 43 -0.90 0.93 -11.46
N ASP A 44 -0.36 1.01 -12.67
CA ASP A 44 0.16 -0.16 -13.40
C ASP A 44 1.28 -0.86 -12.62
N LYS A 45 2.19 -0.09 -12.01
CA LYS A 45 3.25 -0.62 -11.15
C LYS A 45 2.70 -1.30 -9.90
N CYS A 46 1.62 -0.76 -9.34
CA CYS A 46 0.96 -1.36 -8.18
C CYS A 46 0.28 -2.68 -8.56
N GLU A 47 -0.43 -2.71 -9.70
CA GLU A 47 -1.05 -3.93 -10.21
C GLU A 47 -0.02 -5.02 -10.54
N GLU A 48 1.07 -4.66 -11.21
CA GLU A 48 2.16 -5.58 -11.53
C GLU A 48 2.73 -6.22 -10.26
N TYR A 49 2.95 -5.41 -9.22
CA TYR A 49 3.41 -5.91 -7.92
C TYR A 49 2.39 -6.87 -7.28
N ILE A 50 1.11 -6.49 -7.24
CA ILE A 50 0.05 -7.34 -6.67
C ILE A 50 -0.02 -8.70 -7.40
N ARG A 51 0.14 -8.72 -8.72
CA ARG A 51 0.15 -9.96 -9.52
C ARG A 51 1.32 -10.88 -9.19
N GLN A 52 2.41 -10.35 -8.63
CA GLN A 52 3.58 -11.13 -8.20
C GLN A 52 3.42 -11.70 -6.79
N ILE A 53 2.44 -11.23 -6.00
CA ILE A 53 2.17 -11.73 -4.65
C ILE A 53 1.38 -13.03 -4.74
N THR A 54 1.90 -14.10 -4.14
CA THR A 54 1.30 -15.45 -4.25
C THR A 54 0.67 -15.97 -2.96
N GLN A 55 1.14 -15.54 -1.78
CA GLN A 55 0.75 -16.14 -0.49
C GLN A 55 0.55 -15.14 0.66
N GLU A 56 0.72 -13.83 0.41
CA GLU A 56 0.60 -12.81 1.46
C GLU A 56 -0.77 -12.13 1.40
N LYS A 57 -1.38 -11.88 2.56
CA LYS A 57 -2.56 -11.01 2.63
C LYS A 57 -2.13 -9.58 2.27
N VAL A 58 -2.88 -8.93 1.39
CA VAL A 58 -2.58 -7.56 0.96
C VAL A 58 -3.55 -6.60 1.63
N ILE A 59 -3.02 -5.62 2.36
CA ILE A 59 -3.76 -4.44 2.80
C ILE A 59 -3.46 -3.33 1.79
N LEU A 60 -4.48 -2.87 1.08
CA LEU A 60 -4.34 -1.82 0.10
C LEU A 60 -5.02 -0.54 0.59
N ILE A 61 -4.22 0.51 0.78
CA ILE A 61 -4.68 1.87 1.04
C ILE A 61 -4.71 2.59 -0.31
N VAL A 62 -5.89 3.03 -0.77
CA VAL A 62 -6.02 3.74 -2.05
C VAL A 62 -6.61 5.12 -1.79
N SER A 63 -5.98 6.15 -2.35
CA SER A 63 -6.58 7.49 -2.38
C SER A 63 -7.93 7.48 -3.09
N GLY A 64 -8.91 8.26 -2.60
CA GLY A 64 -10.27 8.28 -3.17
C GLY A 64 -10.32 8.68 -4.65
N SER A 65 -9.30 9.40 -5.15
CA SER A 65 -9.16 9.74 -6.56
C SER A 65 -8.81 8.54 -7.45
N LEU A 66 -8.12 7.53 -6.91
CA LEU A 66 -7.71 6.31 -7.61
C LEU A 66 -8.62 5.11 -7.33
N GLY A 67 -9.31 5.09 -6.20
CA GLY A 67 -10.16 3.97 -5.80
C GLY A 67 -11.30 3.67 -6.77
N ARG A 68 -11.78 4.67 -7.51
CA ARG A 68 -12.85 4.50 -8.52
C ARG A 68 -12.39 3.76 -9.78
N ASP A 69 -11.11 3.86 -10.13
CA ASP A 69 -10.56 3.24 -11.33
C ASP A 69 -9.92 1.87 -11.02
N PHE A 70 -9.45 1.69 -9.77
CA PHE A 70 -8.66 0.54 -9.36
C PHE A 70 -9.47 -0.59 -8.71
N VAL A 71 -10.53 -0.27 -7.97
CA VAL A 71 -11.33 -1.28 -7.26
C VAL A 71 -12.50 -1.72 -8.14
N PRO A 72 -12.61 -3.02 -8.49
CA PRO A 72 -13.76 -3.53 -9.24
C PRO A 72 -15.06 -3.25 -8.48
N ARG A 73 -16.10 -2.85 -9.21
CA ARG A 73 -17.46 -2.66 -8.66
C ARG A 73 -18.13 -3.98 -8.31
#